data_AF-A0A1G1G8W4-F1
#
_entry.id   AF-A0A1G1G8W4-F1
#
_cell.length_a   1.000
_cell.length_b   1.000
_cell.length_c   1.000
_cell.angle_alpha   90.00
_cell.angle_beta   90.00
_cell.angle_gamma   90.00
#
_symmetry.space_group_name_H-M   'P 1'
#
loop_
_entity.id
_entity.type
_entity.pdbx_description
1 polymer ?
#
loop_
_entity_poly.entity_id
_entity_poly.type
_entity_poly.pdbx_seq_one_letter_code
_entity_poly.pdbx_strand_id
1 'polypeptide(L)'
;MSKIEIVGEKPLLQGVLALLRELGIFQIEPATVGFIEKEWEKDVRSFMLDEKTVFERLFLEELRQKIELLFAELPALAVRKSYIEPVSILDTVSKTIDRHRESATDLSKRREVLVKERAELGRYSIFLNALASLVQTTAETPDLDFIGLTIREPDMVGHLREALSRITNWKYELQTEPAEDGTLVGLITVEKTASDKVKKSLSDEHVPELTFPESFGKLTFPEKVTFVKKRADQVLREIQAIDAELARFTRRWVPIYQRVKEWIDDRLSLLNTTAYAFETRMCFFIHGWMQSEDLPRLKQRLRDDFGARVMVEEKEMHEEDLEQVPIVLKNPPYFKPFELFTGLLPLPAYTSYDPTPFIGIFFPIFFGMILGDAGYALVLGTLAFVLLKKNRHQGPVRDGAKILMIASAYSAFFGILFGEFFGDLPERLFHMEPLCMERRTAIVPMLAFSVAVGVAHIILGLILGAMNAFKHKIMKEAAYKALSVVIIVFLIVIIASLFGYFPLVLARPVVLSILFLTPFLFFTGGLLAPLELLKSIGNIISYVRIAAIGLTSVLLAFVANNLAGVTGDVVTGVAVAGLIHLLNIILGVFSPTIHSLRLHYVEFFSKFIEHGGKKFAPLKKT
;
A
#
# COMPACT_ATOMS: atom_id res chain seq x y z
N MET A 1 -18.65 23.68 -2.76
CA MET A 1 -19.59 22.72 -3.38
C MET A 1 -20.97 23.35 -3.36
N SER A 2 -21.82 22.99 -4.31
CA SER A 2 -23.21 23.43 -4.38
C SER A 2 -24.13 22.22 -4.33
N LYS A 3 -25.22 22.36 -3.57
CA LYS A 3 -26.33 21.40 -3.47
C LYS A 3 -27.31 21.68 -4.59
N ILE A 4 -27.47 20.74 -5.52
CA ILE A 4 -28.20 20.99 -6.76
C ILE A 4 -29.34 19.99 -6.92
N GLU A 5 -30.47 20.50 -7.38
CA GLU A 5 -31.63 19.73 -7.79
C GLU A 5 -31.91 19.95 -9.27
N ILE A 6 -32.11 18.86 -10.00
CA ILE A 6 -32.47 18.87 -11.43
C ILE A 6 -33.85 18.26 -11.57
N VAL A 7 -34.78 19.02 -12.12
CA VAL A 7 -36.17 18.62 -12.33
C VAL A 7 -36.49 18.67 -13.80
N GLY A 8 -37.16 17.65 -14.33
CA GLY A 8 -37.61 17.66 -15.72
C GLY A 8 -38.69 16.64 -16.01
N GLU A 9 -39.17 16.63 -17.25
CA GLU A 9 -40.18 15.66 -17.68
C GLU A 9 -39.63 14.22 -17.69
N LYS A 10 -40.42 13.26 -17.19
CA LYS A 10 -40.02 11.84 -17.06
C LYS A 10 -39.35 11.22 -18.31
N PRO A 11 -39.82 11.46 -19.56
CA PRO A 11 -39.18 10.90 -20.76
C PRO A 11 -37.74 11.37 -21.00
N LEU A 12 -37.33 12.51 -20.43
CA LEU A 12 -36.02 13.12 -20.64
C LEU A 12 -34.95 12.62 -19.66
N LEU A 13 -35.33 11.84 -18.64
CA LEU A 13 -34.43 11.38 -17.59
C LEU A 13 -33.16 10.72 -18.13
N GLN A 14 -33.30 9.80 -19.10
CA GLN A 14 -32.16 9.08 -19.68
C GLN A 14 -31.21 10.01 -20.45
N GLY A 15 -31.77 10.99 -21.18
CA GLY A 15 -30.97 11.99 -21.88
C GLY A 15 -30.19 12.87 -20.93
N VAL A 16 -30.82 13.31 -19.84
CA VAL A 16 -30.18 14.14 -18.80
C VAL A 16 -29.09 13.37 -18.08
N LEU A 17 -29.32 12.11 -17.69
CA LEU A 17 -28.28 11.26 -17.08
C LEU A 17 -27.10 11.02 -18.03
N ALA A 18 -27.36 10.83 -19.33
CA ALA A 18 -26.30 10.70 -20.32
C ALA A 18 -25.45 11.97 -20.44
N LEU A 19 -26.09 13.15 -20.41
CA LEU A 19 -25.40 14.43 -20.44
C LEU A 19 -24.58 14.68 -19.15
N LEU A 20 -25.15 14.42 -17.98
CA LEU A 20 -24.45 14.57 -16.70
C LEU A 20 -23.18 13.71 -16.66
N ARG A 21 -23.27 12.48 -17.20
CA ARG A 21 -22.14 11.56 -17.34
C ARG A 21 -21.09 12.04 -18.34
N GLU A 22 -21.51 12.64 -19.45
CA GLU A 22 -20.59 13.23 -20.43
C GLU A 22 -19.79 14.37 -19.82
N LEU A 23 -20.47 15.25 -19.06
CA LEU A 23 -19.83 16.39 -18.43
C LEU A 23 -18.91 15.98 -17.27
N GLY A 24 -19.25 14.94 -16.52
CA GLY A 24 -18.36 14.43 -15.47
C GLY A 24 -18.23 15.34 -14.25
N ILE A 25 -19.23 16.20 -14.00
CA ILE A 25 -19.15 17.27 -13.00
C ILE A 25 -20.14 17.10 -11.84
N PHE A 26 -21.02 16.09 -11.90
CA PHE A 26 -22.15 15.94 -10.98
C PHE A 26 -22.10 14.60 -10.25
N GLN A 27 -22.18 14.60 -8.93
CA GLN A 27 -22.33 13.40 -8.10
C GLN A 27 -23.79 13.28 -7.66
N ILE A 28 -24.44 12.17 -7.99
CA ILE A 28 -25.84 11.91 -7.60
C ILE A 28 -25.87 11.33 -6.19
N GLU A 29 -26.72 11.88 -5.32
CA GLU A 29 -26.90 11.35 -3.96
C GLU A 29 -28.09 10.40 -3.91
N PRO A 30 -27.94 9.21 -3.29
CA PRO A 30 -28.99 8.19 -3.21
C PRO A 30 -30.03 8.45 -2.11
N ALA A 31 -29.77 9.36 -1.17
CA ALA A 31 -30.63 9.59 -0.01
C ALA A 31 -31.63 10.74 -0.24
N THR A 32 -32.87 10.55 0.24
CA THR A 32 -33.91 11.60 0.30
C THR A 32 -33.66 12.64 1.39
N VAL A 33 -32.82 12.29 2.38
CA VAL A 33 -32.62 13.05 3.62
C VAL A 33 -32.03 14.43 3.32
N GLY A 34 -32.78 15.47 3.65
CA GLY A 34 -32.38 16.87 3.49
C GLY A 34 -32.69 17.48 2.11
N PHE A 35 -33.14 16.70 1.13
CA PHE A 35 -33.40 17.19 -0.23
C PHE A 35 -34.88 17.36 -0.57
N ILE A 36 -35.76 16.58 0.06
CA ILE A 36 -37.22 16.65 -0.10
C ILE A 36 -37.82 17.15 1.23
N GLU A 37 -38.66 18.18 1.17
CA GLU A 37 -39.41 18.63 2.36
C GLU A 37 -40.32 17.51 2.86
N LYS A 38 -40.40 17.33 4.19
CA LYS A 38 -41.14 16.23 4.85
C LYS A 38 -42.60 16.07 4.39
N GLU A 39 -43.19 17.13 3.84
CA GLU A 39 -44.56 17.16 3.33
C GLU A 39 -44.72 16.38 2.02
N TRP A 40 -43.69 16.33 1.17
CA TRP A 40 -43.73 15.73 -0.18
C TRP A 40 -43.11 14.33 -0.24
N GLU A 41 -42.51 13.85 0.85
CA GLU A 41 -41.84 12.55 0.95
C GLU A 41 -42.78 11.36 0.64
N LYS A 42 -44.10 11.56 0.76
CA LYS A 42 -45.12 10.54 0.45
C LYS A 42 -45.45 10.39 -1.04
N ASP A 43 -45.23 11.44 -1.84
CA ASP A 43 -45.61 11.49 -3.26
C ASP A 43 -44.43 11.23 -4.21
N VAL A 44 -43.22 11.26 -3.67
CA VAL A 44 -41.98 11.00 -4.41
C VAL A 44 -41.58 9.54 -4.22
N ARG A 45 -41.40 8.81 -5.33
CA ARG A 45 -40.94 7.41 -5.31
C ARG A 45 -39.58 7.31 -5.97
N SER A 46 -38.76 6.37 -5.52
CA SER A 46 -37.55 6.00 -6.26
C SER A 46 -37.94 5.55 -7.67
N PHE A 47 -37.15 5.94 -8.67
CA PHE A 47 -37.39 5.54 -10.05
C PHE A 47 -37.33 4.03 -10.16
N MET A 48 -38.49 3.42 -10.41
CA MET A 48 -38.58 1.98 -10.62
C MET A 48 -38.09 1.69 -12.05
N LEU A 49 -37.00 0.93 -12.14
CA LEU A 49 -36.56 0.38 -13.42
C LEU A 49 -37.71 -0.48 -14.00
N ASP A 50 -37.98 -0.31 -15.28
CA ASP A 50 -38.90 -1.18 -16.01
C ASP A 50 -38.39 -2.63 -16.02
N GLU A 51 -39.30 -3.60 -16.11
CA GLU A 51 -38.96 -5.04 -16.10
C GLU A 51 -37.85 -5.39 -17.10
N LYS A 52 -37.86 -4.74 -18.27
CA LYS A 52 -36.84 -4.90 -19.31
C LYS A 52 -35.46 -4.43 -18.85
N THR A 53 -35.36 -3.30 -18.16
CA THR A 53 -34.09 -2.78 -17.65
C THR A 53 -33.59 -3.57 -16.43
N VAL A 54 -34.49 -4.11 -15.60
CA VAL A 54 -34.12 -5.05 -14.54
C VAL A 54 -33.52 -6.32 -15.16
N PHE A 55 -34.13 -6.86 -16.21
CA PHE A 55 -33.59 -8.00 -16.93
C PHE A 55 -32.24 -7.69 -17.60
N GLU A 56 -32.12 -6.54 -18.26
CA GLU A 56 -30.84 -6.06 -18.81
C GLU A 56 -29.76 -6.00 -17.73
N ARG A 57 -30.08 -5.44 -16.55
CA ARG A 57 -29.14 -5.35 -15.44
C ARG A 57 -28.68 -6.72 -14.97
N LEU A 58 -29.61 -7.65 -14.71
CA LEU A 58 -29.27 -9.00 -14.26
C LEU A 58 -28.39 -9.73 -15.29
N PHE A 59 -28.72 -9.60 -16.57
CA PHE A 59 -27.91 -10.16 -17.67
C PHE A 59 -26.49 -9.60 -17.69
N LEU A 60 -26.33 -8.28 -17.51
CA LEU A 60 -25.04 -7.62 -17.49
C LEU A 60 -24.21 -7.97 -16.24
N GLU A 61 -24.84 -8.09 -15.06
CA GLU A 61 -24.19 -8.54 -13.83
C GLU A 61 -23.68 -9.99 -13.95
N GLU A 62 -24.49 -10.90 -14.50
CA GLU A 62 -24.10 -12.29 -14.77
C GLU A 62 -22.92 -12.35 -15.76
N LEU A 63 -23.00 -11.60 -16.86
CA LEU A 63 -21.94 -11.57 -17.86
C LEU A 63 -20.63 -11.01 -17.28
N ARG A 64 -20.70 -9.95 -16.46
CA ARG A 64 -19.52 -9.41 -15.76
C ARG A 64 -18.88 -10.47 -14.87
N GLN A 65 -19.67 -11.18 -14.07
CA GLN A 65 -19.18 -12.23 -13.19
C GLN A 65 -18.50 -13.37 -13.97
N LYS A 66 -19.08 -13.79 -15.10
CA LYS A 66 -18.47 -14.79 -15.99
C LYS A 66 -17.12 -14.33 -16.53
N ILE A 67 -16.96 -13.05 -16.87
CA ILE A 67 -15.68 -12.48 -17.35
C ILE A 67 -14.64 -12.47 -16.23
N GLU A 68 -15.03 -12.09 -15.00
CA GLU A 68 -14.12 -12.08 -13.85
C GLU A 68 -13.61 -13.48 -13.50
N LEU A 69 -14.48 -14.49 -13.54
CA LEU A 69 -14.09 -15.88 -13.36
C LEU A 69 -13.13 -16.36 -14.45
N LEU A 70 -13.34 -15.95 -15.72
CA LEU A 70 -12.40 -16.25 -16.80
C LEU A 70 -11.03 -15.62 -16.55
N PHE A 71 -10.98 -14.37 -16.08
CA PHE A 71 -9.71 -13.69 -15.79
C PHE A 71 -8.95 -14.31 -14.62
N ALA A 72 -9.63 -14.90 -13.63
CA ALA A 72 -9.00 -15.60 -12.53
C ALA A 72 -8.21 -16.85 -12.96
N GLU A 73 -8.63 -17.52 -14.04
CA GLU A 73 -7.98 -18.72 -14.59
C GLU A 73 -6.84 -18.41 -15.56
N LEU A 74 -6.64 -17.13 -15.94
CA LEU A 74 -5.69 -16.73 -16.98
C LEU A 74 -4.42 -16.08 -16.39
N PRO A 75 -3.27 -16.23 -17.08
CA PRO A 75 -2.03 -15.58 -16.64
C PRO A 75 -2.11 -14.06 -16.78
N ALA A 76 -1.60 -13.35 -15.77
CA ALA A 76 -1.49 -11.89 -15.77
C ALA A 76 -0.44 -11.40 -16.78
N LEU A 77 -0.90 -11.12 -18.01
CA LEU A 77 -0.07 -10.57 -19.09
C LEU A 77 -0.47 -9.12 -19.39
N ALA A 78 0.50 -8.29 -19.77
CA ALA A 78 0.21 -6.97 -20.32
C ALA A 78 -0.37 -7.12 -21.73
N VAL A 79 -1.63 -6.74 -21.90
CA VAL A 79 -2.40 -6.95 -23.14
C VAL A 79 -2.67 -5.59 -23.81
N ARG A 80 -2.71 -5.57 -25.15
CA ARG A 80 -3.04 -4.36 -25.93
C ARG A 80 -4.51 -4.00 -25.78
N LYS A 81 -4.87 -2.73 -25.92
CA LYS A 81 -6.27 -2.30 -25.95
C LYS A 81 -6.94 -2.77 -27.25
N SER A 82 -8.15 -3.32 -27.13
CA SER A 82 -9.01 -3.62 -28.28
C SER A 82 -9.75 -2.35 -28.72
N TYR A 83 -9.98 -2.23 -30.03
CA TYR A 83 -10.75 -1.13 -30.64
C TYR A 83 -12.17 -1.56 -31.04
N ILE A 84 -12.55 -2.81 -30.77
CA ILE A 84 -13.87 -3.35 -31.15
C ILE A 84 -14.95 -2.71 -30.26
N GLU A 85 -16.05 -2.29 -30.88
CA GLU A 85 -17.22 -1.80 -30.16
C GLU A 85 -17.94 -2.95 -29.42
N PRO A 86 -18.13 -2.86 -28.10
CA PRO A 86 -18.71 -3.95 -27.31
C PRO A 86 -20.16 -4.28 -27.68
N VAL A 87 -20.98 -3.27 -28.00
CA VAL A 87 -22.43 -3.43 -28.17
C VAL A 87 -22.77 -4.44 -29.26
N SER A 88 -22.03 -4.44 -30.38
CA SER A 88 -22.29 -5.35 -31.51
C SER A 88 -21.93 -6.81 -31.22
N ILE A 89 -21.16 -7.09 -30.17
CA ILE A 89 -20.64 -8.44 -29.89
C ILE A 89 -21.18 -9.05 -28.60
N LEU A 90 -21.98 -8.34 -27.79
CA LEU A 90 -22.46 -8.82 -26.49
C LEU A 90 -23.11 -10.20 -26.55
N ASP A 91 -24.02 -10.44 -27.49
CA ASP A 91 -24.69 -11.73 -27.64
C ASP A 91 -23.71 -12.85 -28.03
N THR A 92 -22.72 -12.52 -28.86
CA THR A 92 -21.68 -13.47 -29.26
C THR A 92 -20.76 -13.79 -28.09
N VAL A 93 -20.39 -12.78 -27.30
CA VAL A 93 -19.55 -12.90 -26.11
C VAL A 93 -20.27 -13.73 -25.04
N SER A 94 -21.55 -13.46 -24.78
CA SER A 94 -22.38 -14.20 -23.83
C SER A 94 -22.50 -15.69 -24.21
N LYS A 95 -22.62 -16.01 -25.50
CA LYS A 95 -22.67 -17.42 -25.97
C LYS A 95 -21.30 -18.12 -25.95
N THR A 96 -20.21 -17.38 -26.15
CA THR A 96 -18.86 -17.96 -26.28
C THR A 96 -18.10 -18.04 -24.97
N ILE A 97 -18.43 -17.20 -23.99
CA ILE A 97 -17.71 -17.11 -22.71
C ILE A 97 -17.74 -18.42 -21.93
N ASP A 98 -18.85 -19.16 -21.95
CA ASP A 98 -18.95 -20.42 -21.22
C ASP A 98 -18.00 -21.48 -21.81
N ARG A 99 -17.92 -21.58 -23.14
CA ARG A 99 -16.96 -22.47 -23.84
C ARG A 99 -15.51 -22.05 -23.62
N HIS A 100 -15.26 -20.74 -23.66
CA HIS A 100 -13.93 -20.17 -23.42
C HIS A 100 -13.45 -20.39 -21.98
N ARG A 101 -14.36 -20.27 -21.01
CA ARG A 101 -14.10 -20.58 -19.61
C ARG A 101 -13.83 -22.06 -19.42
N GLU A 102 -14.65 -22.94 -19.98
CA GLU A 102 -14.44 -24.39 -19.89
C GLU A 102 -13.06 -24.79 -20.44
N SER A 103 -12.67 -24.27 -21.60
CA SER A 103 -11.35 -24.51 -22.18
C SER A 103 -10.21 -23.95 -21.31
N ALA A 104 -10.35 -22.75 -20.76
CA ALA A 104 -9.34 -22.16 -19.87
C ALA A 104 -9.21 -22.96 -18.57
N THR A 105 -10.33 -23.37 -17.97
CA THR A 105 -10.38 -24.19 -16.76
C THR A 105 -9.78 -25.57 -16.98
N ASP A 106 -10.04 -26.22 -18.12
CA ASP A 106 -9.43 -27.52 -18.46
C ASP A 106 -7.90 -27.42 -18.59
N LEU A 107 -7.42 -26.42 -19.33
CA LEU A 107 -5.99 -26.15 -19.46
C LEU A 107 -5.33 -25.82 -18.10
N SER A 108 -5.98 -25.00 -17.28
CA SER A 108 -5.54 -24.62 -15.92
C SER A 108 -5.44 -25.85 -15.02
N LYS A 109 -6.48 -26.70 -14.99
CA LYS A 109 -6.49 -27.97 -14.23
C LYS A 109 -5.42 -28.94 -14.69
N ARG A 110 -5.29 -29.13 -16.01
CA ARG A 110 -4.26 -30.02 -16.59
C ARG A 110 -2.85 -29.54 -16.25
N ARG A 111 -2.62 -28.23 -16.29
CA ARG A 111 -1.38 -27.61 -15.85
C ARG A 111 -1.12 -27.88 -14.37
N GLU A 112 -2.12 -27.70 -13.50
CA GLU A 112 -1.98 -27.96 -12.06
C GLU A 112 -1.59 -29.41 -11.78
N VAL A 113 -2.22 -30.38 -12.45
CA VAL A 113 -1.87 -31.80 -12.37
C VAL A 113 -0.42 -32.05 -12.79
N LEU A 114 0.00 -31.51 -13.94
CA LEU A 114 1.37 -31.66 -14.43
C LEU A 114 2.41 -30.99 -13.53
N VAL A 115 2.08 -29.84 -12.91
CA VAL A 115 2.95 -29.17 -11.95
C VAL A 115 3.12 -30.00 -10.68
N LYS A 116 2.05 -30.64 -10.19
CA LYS A 116 2.12 -31.59 -9.08
C LYS A 116 2.97 -32.81 -9.45
N GLU A 117 2.73 -33.41 -10.62
CA GLU A 117 3.53 -34.53 -11.13
C GLU A 117 5.02 -34.15 -11.25
N ARG A 118 5.34 -32.96 -11.76
CA ARG A 118 6.72 -32.47 -11.83
C ARG A 118 7.37 -32.33 -10.46
N ALA A 119 6.64 -31.84 -9.47
CA ALA A 119 7.15 -31.71 -8.10
C ALA A 119 7.46 -33.10 -7.50
N GLU A 120 6.61 -34.10 -7.74
CA GLU A 120 6.83 -35.48 -7.34
C GLU A 120 8.04 -36.10 -8.07
N LEU A 121 8.12 -35.94 -9.39
CA LEU A 121 9.27 -36.40 -10.20
C LEU A 121 10.58 -35.74 -9.75
N GLY A 122 10.55 -34.47 -9.32
CA GLY A 122 11.70 -33.80 -8.73
C GLY A 122 12.19 -34.50 -7.46
N ARG A 123 11.26 -34.85 -6.55
CA ARG A 123 11.58 -35.62 -5.33
C ARG A 123 12.17 -36.99 -5.68
N TYR A 124 11.55 -37.71 -6.62
CA TYR A 124 12.09 -38.99 -7.10
C TYR A 124 13.46 -38.83 -7.75
N SER A 125 13.71 -37.76 -8.50
CA SER A 125 15.01 -37.55 -9.15
C SER A 125 16.13 -37.30 -8.14
N ILE A 126 15.88 -36.51 -7.09
CA ILE A 126 16.86 -36.25 -6.02
C ILE A 126 17.19 -37.58 -5.33
N PHE A 127 16.15 -38.32 -4.93
CA PHE A 127 16.28 -39.62 -4.29
C PHE A 127 17.03 -40.64 -5.16
N LEU A 128 16.64 -40.79 -6.42
CA LEU A 128 17.26 -41.75 -7.34
C LEU A 128 18.69 -41.38 -7.72
N ASN A 129 19.04 -40.09 -7.80
CA ASN A 129 20.42 -39.67 -8.02
C ASN A 129 21.30 -40.00 -6.81
N ALA A 130 20.84 -39.73 -5.59
CA ALA A 130 21.53 -40.08 -4.35
C ALA A 130 21.62 -41.61 -4.15
N LEU A 131 20.67 -42.37 -4.66
CA LEU A 131 20.71 -43.82 -4.60
C LEU A 131 21.58 -44.42 -5.71
N ALA A 132 21.73 -43.73 -6.85
CA ALA A 132 22.60 -44.17 -7.95
C ALA A 132 24.10 -44.09 -7.61
N SER A 133 24.54 -43.11 -6.81
CA SER A 133 25.90 -43.08 -6.26
C SER A 133 26.15 -44.29 -5.37
N LEU A 134 25.18 -44.66 -4.54
CA LEU A 134 25.25 -45.83 -3.64
C LEU A 134 25.27 -47.17 -4.41
N VAL A 135 24.44 -47.32 -5.45
CA VAL A 135 24.33 -48.56 -6.25
C VAL A 135 25.55 -48.83 -7.13
N GLN A 136 26.30 -47.80 -7.58
CA GLN A 136 27.54 -48.01 -8.35
C GLN A 136 28.60 -48.84 -7.59
N THR A 137 28.51 -48.86 -6.27
CA THR A 137 29.39 -49.62 -5.36
C THR A 137 28.96 -51.07 -5.17
N THR A 138 27.72 -51.43 -5.51
CA THR A 138 27.10 -52.70 -5.13
C THR A 138 26.61 -53.43 -6.38
N ALA A 139 27.36 -54.44 -6.84
CA ALA A 139 27.01 -55.21 -8.04
C ALA A 139 25.63 -55.88 -7.88
N GLU A 140 24.69 -55.59 -8.80
CA GLU A 140 23.36 -56.19 -8.82
C GLU A 140 23.49 -57.73 -8.87
N THR A 141 23.21 -58.38 -7.75
CA THR A 141 23.14 -59.84 -7.63
C THR A 141 21.68 -60.26 -7.56
N PRO A 142 21.23 -61.25 -8.36
CA PRO A 142 19.81 -61.57 -8.54
C PRO A 142 19.06 -62.04 -7.27
N ASP A 143 19.76 -62.32 -6.18
CA ASP A 143 19.18 -62.83 -4.91
C ASP A 143 19.01 -61.74 -3.82
N LEU A 144 19.48 -60.51 -4.06
CA LEU A 144 19.35 -59.38 -3.14
C LEU A 144 18.23 -58.42 -3.61
N ASP A 145 17.51 -57.85 -2.65
CA ASP A 145 16.52 -56.80 -2.84
C ASP A 145 17.03 -55.49 -2.23
N PHE A 146 16.70 -54.38 -2.88
CA PHE A 146 17.18 -53.04 -2.54
C PHE A 146 16.01 -52.17 -2.09
N ILE A 147 16.04 -51.73 -0.82
CA ILE A 147 15.01 -50.87 -0.23
C ILE A 147 15.64 -49.49 0.02
N GLY A 148 15.17 -48.48 -0.69
CA GLY A 148 15.62 -47.11 -0.49
C GLY A 148 14.69 -46.36 0.48
N LEU A 149 15.27 -45.49 1.31
CA LEU A 149 14.56 -44.77 2.36
C LEU A 149 15.07 -43.33 2.48
N THR A 150 14.17 -42.41 2.84
CA THR A 150 14.54 -41.00 3.09
C THR A 150 14.50 -40.73 4.59
N ILE A 151 15.64 -40.34 5.14
CA ILE A 151 15.86 -40.04 6.55
C ILE A 151 15.94 -38.52 6.71
N ARG A 152 14.99 -37.94 7.44
CA ARG A 152 14.96 -36.49 7.70
C ARG A 152 15.89 -36.07 8.83
N GLU A 153 16.12 -36.94 9.80
CA GLU A 153 16.91 -36.68 11.01
C GLU A 153 18.11 -37.64 11.08
N PRO A 154 19.36 -37.12 11.13
CA PRO A 154 20.56 -37.96 11.17
C PRO A 154 20.59 -38.95 12.34
N ASP A 155 19.97 -38.59 13.47
CA ASP A 155 19.93 -39.40 14.69
C ASP A 155 19.13 -40.70 14.53
N MET A 156 18.19 -40.74 13.58
CA MET A 156 17.37 -41.93 13.29
C MET A 156 18.15 -43.07 12.64
N VAL A 157 19.32 -42.80 12.05
CA VAL A 157 20.17 -43.82 11.40
C VAL A 157 20.61 -44.89 12.42
N GLY A 158 20.90 -44.49 13.66
CA GLY A 158 21.31 -45.41 14.74
C GLY A 158 20.19 -46.38 15.13
N HIS A 159 18.96 -45.86 15.30
CA HIS A 159 17.78 -46.65 15.64
C HIS A 159 17.41 -47.64 14.51
N LEU A 160 17.46 -47.19 13.25
CA LEU A 160 17.24 -48.05 12.08
C LEU A 160 18.25 -49.20 12.03
N ARG A 161 19.53 -48.95 12.31
CA ARG A 161 20.59 -49.96 12.33
C ARG A 161 20.30 -51.06 13.37
N GLU A 162 19.87 -50.67 14.57
CA GLU A 162 19.50 -51.62 15.62
C GLU A 162 18.24 -52.43 15.25
N ALA A 163 17.19 -51.78 14.76
CA ALA A 163 15.95 -52.45 14.35
C ALA A 163 16.20 -53.48 13.23
N LEU A 164 16.95 -53.10 12.19
CA LEU A 164 17.30 -53.98 11.07
C LEU A 164 18.15 -55.17 11.53
N SER A 165 19.08 -54.98 12.47
CA SER A 165 19.92 -56.08 12.99
C SER A 165 19.11 -57.18 13.66
N ARG A 166 18.03 -56.81 14.38
CA ARG A 166 17.14 -57.75 15.08
C ARG A 166 16.30 -58.58 14.12
N ILE A 167 15.90 -57.98 12.99
CA ILE A 167 14.99 -58.60 12.02
C ILE A 167 15.75 -59.49 11.04
N THR A 168 16.94 -59.07 10.63
CA THR A 168 17.72 -59.72 9.58
C THR A 168 18.86 -60.61 10.11
N ASN A 169 19.01 -60.76 11.43
CA ASN A 169 20.12 -61.46 12.06
C ASN A 169 21.49 -60.99 11.53
N TRP A 170 21.68 -59.67 11.48
CA TRP A 170 22.89 -59.01 10.96
C TRP A 170 23.18 -59.23 9.46
N LYS A 171 22.24 -59.79 8.70
CA LYS A 171 22.36 -59.97 7.24
C LYS A 171 21.71 -58.82 6.48
N TYR A 172 22.24 -57.61 6.66
CA TYR A 172 21.83 -56.43 5.91
C TYR A 172 23.02 -55.48 5.72
N GLU A 173 22.95 -54.67 4.67
CA GLU A 173 23.87 -53.56 4.47
C GLU A 173 23.06 -52.26 4.37
N LEU A 174 23.37 -51.27 5.20
CA LEU A 174 22.76 -49.93 5.16
C LEU A 174 23.84 -48.91 4.78
N GLN A 175 23.70 -48.32 3.60
CA GLN A 175 24.53 -47.21 3.13
C GLN A 175 23.70 -45.92 3.14
N THR A 176 24.30 -44.78 3.48
CA THR A 176 23.60 -43.49 3.51
C THR A 176 24.41 -42.41 2.81
N GLU A 177 23.78 -41.61 1.97
CA GLU A 177 24.38 -40.40 1.39
C GLU A 177 23.50 -39.16 1.61
N PRO A 178 24.10 -37.97 1.82
CA PRO A 178 23.35 -36.73 1.89
C PRO A 178 22.86 -36.33 0.49
N ALA A 179 21.57 -36.05 0.37
CA ALA A 179 20.97 -35.47 -0.82
C ALA A 179 21.20 -33.95 -0.88
N GLU A 180 21.07 -33.37 -2.07
CA GLU A 180 21.25 -31.93 -2.33
C GLU A 180 20.29 -31.02 -1.54
N ASP A 181 19.16 -31.57 -1.05
CA ASP A 181 18.16 -30.86 -0.25
C ASP A 181 18.43 -30.92 1.28
N GLY A 182 19.53 -31.56 1.69
CA GLY A 182 19.91 -31.73 3.10
C GLY A 182 19.28 -32.95 3.78
N THR A 183 18.46 -33.75 3.09
CA THR A 183 17.95 -35.03 3.62
C THR A 183 18.99 -36.14 3.45
N LEU A 184 18.99 -37.14 4.35
CA LEU A 184 19.84 -38.33 4.23
C LEU A 184 19.09 -39.41 3.47
N VAL A 185 19.63 -39.88 2.34
CA VAL A 185 19.06 -41.00 1.58
C VAL A 185 19.80 -42.27 1.98
N GLY A 186 19.06 -43.28 2.43
CA GLY A 186 19.60 -44.58 2.81
C GLY A 186 19.23 -45.68 1.81
N LEU A 187 20.13 -46.62 1.59
CA LEU A 187 19.94 -47.84 0.83
C LEU A 187 20.14 -49.05 1.74
N ILE A 188 19.09 -49.85 1.92
CA ILE A 188 19.15 -51.15 2.60
C ILE A 188 19.25 -52.24 1.53
N THR A 189 20.27 -53.08 1.64
CA THR A 189 20.42 -54.30 0.84
C THR A 189 20.14 -55.51 1.73
N VAL A 190 19.14 -56.32 1.36
CA VAL A 190 18.70 -57.51 2.11
C VAL A 190 18.35 -58.67 1.17
N GLU A 191 18.33 -59.90 1.67
CA GLU A 191 17.88 -61.06 0.91
C GLU A 191 16.38 -60.96 0.57
N LYS A 192 15.96 -61.39 -0.63
CA LYS A 192 14.55 -61.33 -1.07
C LYS A 192 13.55 -61.95 -0.08
N THR A 193 13.95 -63.02 0.60
CA THR A 193 13.15 -63.73 1.61
C THR A 193 12.91 -62.91 2.89
N ALA A 194 13.75 -61.91 3.16
CA ALA A 194 13.67 -61.00 4.32
C ALA A 194 13.06 -59.63 3.96
N SER A 195 12.96 -59.28 2.67
CA SER A 195 12.47 -57.99 2.19
C SER A 195 11.08 -57.63 2.71
N ASP A 196 10.10 -58.55 2.62
CA ASP A 196 8.73 -58.28 3.06
C ASP A 196 8.62 -58.04 4.58
N LYS A 197 9.48 -58.70 5.38
CA LYS A 197 9.54 -58.49 6.84
C LYS A 197 10.14 -57.14 7.19
N VAL A 198 11.16 -56.72 6.45
CA VAL A 198 11.81 -55.41 6.63
C VAL A 198 10.86 -54.28 6.23
N LYS A 199 10.17 -54.39 5.08
CA LYS A 199 9.16 -53.40 4.63
C LYS A 199 8.04 -53.22 5.66
N LYS A 200 7.54 -54.31 6.23
CA LYS A 200 6.51 -54.26 7.28
C LYS A 200 6.99 -53.54 8.54
N SER A 201 8.21 -53.80 8.99
CA SER A 201 8.77 -53.13 10.17
C SER A 201 9.11 -51.65 9.95
N LEU A 202 9.51 -51.26 8.74
CA LEU A 202 9.74 -49.86 8.39
C LEU A 202 8.44 -49.05 8.39
N SER A 203 7.32 -49.68 8.00
CA SER A 203 5.98 -49.09 8.08
C SER A 203 5.54 -48.88 9.53
N ASP A 204 5.85 -49.81 10.44
CA ASP A 204 5.49 -49.73 11.86
C ASP A 204 6.24 -48.58 12.59
N GLU A 205 7.47 -48.25 12.15
CA GLU A 205 8.28 -47.15 12.72
C GLU A 205 8.02 -45.76 12.10
N HIS A 206 6.95 -45.60 11.30
CA HIS A 206 6.56 -44.32 10.67
C HIS A 206 7.64 -43.67 9.77
N VAL A 207 8.60 -44.46 9.28
CA VAL A 207 9.59 -43.95 8.31
C VAL A 207 8.87 -43.79 6.96
N PRO A 208 8.82 -42.58 6.38
CA PRO A 208 8.11 -42.36 5.12
C PRO A 208 8.80 -43.10 3.98
N GLU A 209 8.23 -44.24 3.60
CA GLU A 209 8.62 -44.96 2.39
C GLU A 209 8.18 -44.17 1.15
N LEU A 210 9.10 -43.93 0.21
CA LEU A 210 8.74 -43.46 -1.12
C LEU A 210 8.16 -44.66 -1.87
N THR A 211 6.84 -44.83 -1.79
CA THR A 211 6.13 -45.81 -2.60
C THR A 211 6.17 -45.36 -4.05
N PHE A 212 6.95 -46.07 -4.87
CA PHE A 212 6.96 -45.82 -6.29
C PHE A 212 5.60 -46.20 -6.90
N PRO A 213 5.06 -45.42 -7.86
CA PRO A 213 3.85 -45.79 -8.59
C PRO A 213 4.00 -47.19 -9.23
N GLU A 214 2.90 -47.94 -9.41
CA GLU A 214 2.96 -49.32 -9.94
C GLU A 214 3.69 -49.44 -11.29
N SER A 215 3.68 -48.37 -12.09
CA SER A 215 4.41 -48.25 -13.36
C SER A 215 5.94 -48.36 -13.22
N PHE A 216 6.48 -48.15 -12.02
CA PHE A 216 7.90 -48.30 -11.69
C PHE A 216 8.28 -49.70 -11.21
N GLY A 217 7.31 -50.52 -10.80
CA GLY A 217 7.57 -51.80 -10.14
C GLY A 217 8.28 -52.85 -11.00
N LYS A 218 8.26 -52.69 -12.33
CA LYS A 218 8.82 -53.66 -13.30
C LYS A 218 10.18 -53.25 -13.89
N LEU A 219 10.69 -52.06 -13.58
CA LEU A 219 11.92 -51.52 -14.17
C LEU A 219 13.13 -51.76 -13.26
N THR A 220 14.29 -52.02 -13.86
CA THR A 220 15.58 -52.05 -13.14
C THR A 220 15.94 -50.66 -12.62
N PHE A 221 16.85 -50.58 -11.64
CA PHE A 221 17.19 -49.31 -11.01
C PHE A 221 17.76 -48.26 -11.99
N PRO A 222 18.68 -48.59 -12.92
CA PRO A 222 19.14 -47.66 -13.96
C PRO A 222 18.02 -47.21 -14.93
N GLU A 223 17.06 -48.10 -15.21
CA GLU A 223 15.90 -47.78 -16.04
C GLU A 223 14.94 -46.81 -15.32
N LYS A 224 14.78 -46.93 -14.00
CA LYS A 224 13.99 -45.99 -13.18
C LYS A 224 14.55 -44.57 -13.22
N VAL A 225 15.87 -44.41 -13.05
CA VAL A 225 16.55 -43.09 -13.14
C VAL A 225 16.32 -42.47 -14.51
N THR A 226 16.51 -43.25 -15.57
CA THR A 226 16.34 -42.80 -16.95
C THR A 226 14.88 -42.45 -17.25
N PHE A 227 13.94 -43.23 -16.74
CA PHE A 227 12.50 -42.99 -16.87
C PHE A 227 12.07 -41.69 -16.19
N VAL A 228 12.49 -41.44 -14.94
CA VAL A 228 12.16 -40.20 -14.21
C VAL A 228 12.70 -38.98 -14.95
N LYS A 229 13.96 -39.00 -15.39
CA LYS A 229 14.53 -37.90 -16.18
C LYS A 229 13.74 -37.65 -17.46
N LYS A 230 13.46 -38.71 -18.23
CA LYS A 230 12.71 -38.61 -19.49
C LYS A 230 11.27 -38.10 -19.26
N ARG A 231 10.59 -38.56 -18.20
CA ARG A 231 9.24 -38.12 -17.86
C ARG A 231 9.24 -36.69 -17.35
N ALA A 232 10.21 -36.29 -16.52
CA ALA A 232 10.35 -34.91 -16.06
C ALA A 232 10.54 -33.93 -17.24
N ASP A 233 11.38 -34.30 -18.22
CA ASP A 233 11.57 -33.50 -19.45
C ASP A 233 10.31 -33.47 -20.32
N GLN A 234 9.55 -34.56 -20.37
CA GLN A 234 8.27 -34.60 -21.07
C GLN A 234 7.23 -33.70 -20.39
N VAL A 235 7.04 -33.85 -19.08
CA VAL A 235 6.11 -33.04 -18.28
C VAL A 235 6.47 -31.55 -18.38
N LEU A 236 7.76 -31.20 -18.35
CA LEU A 236 8.20 -29.82 -18.56
C LEU A 236 7.77 -29.27 -19.93
N ARG A 237 7.95 -30.06 -20.99
CA ARG A 237 7.50 -29.68 -22.34
C ARG A 237 5.99 -29.56 -22.44
N GLU A 238 5.24 -30.44 -21.79
CA GLU A 238 3.77 -30.38 -21.73
C GLU A 238 3.30 -29.12 -20.98
N ILE A 239 3.92 -28.78 -19.84
CA ILE A 239 3.63 -27.53 -19.11
C ILE A 239 3.92 -26.31 -20.00
N GLN A 240 5.09 -26.28 -20.66
CA GLN A 240 5.45 -25.16 -21.55
C GLN A 240 4.49 -25.03 -22.74
N ALA A 241 4.01 -26.15 -23.29
CA ALA A 241 3.01 -26.15 -24.36
C ALA A 241 1.68 -25.55 -23.89
N ILE A 242 1.20 -25.96 -22.71
CA ILE A 242 -0.04 -25.44 -22.10
C ILE A 242 0.12 -23.95 -21.74
N ASP A 243 1.25 -23.56 -21.16
CA ASP A 243 1.54 -22.14 -20.85
C ASP A 243 1.55 -21.29 -22.12
N ALA A 244 2.11 -21.81 -23.21
CA ALA A 244 2.10 -21.12 -24.51
C ALA A 244 0.68 -21.05 -25.11
N GLU A 245 -0.15 -22.06 -24.91
CA GLU A 245 -1.55 -22.09 -25.34
C GLU A 245 -2.39 -21.08 -24.55
N LEU A 246 -2.29 -21.09 -23.21
CA LEU A 246 -2.90 -20.10 -22.32
C LEU A 246 -2.44 -18.68 -22.68
N ALA A 247 -1.14 -18.48 -22.96
CA ALA A 247 -0.63 -17.17 -23.36
C ALA A 247 -1.20 -16.70 -24.72
N ARG A 248 -1.36 -17.60 -25.69
CA ARG A 248 -2.02 -17.29 -26.98
C ARG A 248 -3.49 -16.94 -26.77
N PHE A 249 -4.18 -17.71 -25.93
CA PHE A 249 -5.57 -17.47 -25.56
C PHE A 249 -5.74 -16.09 -24.92
N THR A 250 -4.91 -15.78 -23.91
CA THR A 250 -4.89 -14.48 -23.22
C THR A 250 -4.67 -13.34 -24.20
N ARG A 251 -3.65 -13.42 -25.07
CA ARG A 251 -3.34 -12.37 -26.05
C ARG A 251 -4.46 -12.12 -27.05
N ARG A 252 -5.22 -13.16 -27.42
CA ARG A 252 -6.31 -13.06 -28.40
C ARG A 252 -7.59 -12.52 -27.80
N TRP A 253 -8.00 -13.04 -26.64
CA TRP A 253 -9.36 -12.85 -26.12
C TRP A 253 -9.47 -11.84 -24.98
N VAL A 254 -8.46 -11.72 -24.12
CA VAL A 254 -8.49 -10.75 -23.02
C VAL A 254 -8.68 -9.30 -23.47
N PRO A 255 -8.09 -8.80 -24.58
CA PRO A 255 -8.38 -7.44 -25.04
C PRO A 255 -9.88 -7.19 -25.25
N ILE A 256 -10.58 -8.20 -25.78
CA ILE A 256 -11.99 -8.12 -26.15
C ILE A 256 -12.86 -8.17 -24.89
N TYR A 257 -12.62 -9.17 -24.03
CA TYR A 257 -13.35 -9.30 -22.77
C TYR A 257 -13.12 -8.12 -21.83
N GLN A 258 -11.91 -7.55 -21.81
CA GLN A 258 -11.61 -6.37 -21.02
C GLN A 258 -12.40 -5.16 -21.51
N ARG A 259 -12.47 -4.95 -22.82
CA ARG A 259 -13.25 -3.85 -23.39
C ARG A 259 -14.76 -4.01 -23.18
N VAL A 260 -15.25 -5.25 -23.28
CA VAL A 260 -16.64 -5.58 -22.97
C VAL A 260 -16.93 -5.35 -21.49
N LYS A 261 -16.05 -5.80 -20.59
CA LYS A 261 -16.17 -5.57 -19.15
C LYS A 261 -16.20 -4.08 -18.81
N GLU A 262 -15.29 -3.26 -19.36
CA GLU A 262 -15.29 -1.80 -19.20
C GLU A 262 -16.65 -1.20 -19.59
N TRP A 263 -17.20 -1.62 -20.74
CA TRP A 263 -18.52 -1.15 -21.19
C TRP A 263 -19.67 -1.65 -20.30
N ILE A 264 -19.61 -2.89 -19.82
CA ILE A 264 -20.60 -3.45 -18.89
C ILE A 264 -20.57 -2.66 -17.57
N ASP A 265 -19.39 -2.41 -17.03
CA ASP A 265 -19.19 -1.63 -15.80
C ASP A 265 -19.75 -0.20 -15.97
N ASP A 266 -19.48 0.43 -17.11
CA ASP A 266 -20.06 1.73 -17.48
C ASP A 266 -21.59 1.71 -17.55
N ARG A 267 -22.16 0.66 -18.17
CA ARG A 267 -23.61 0.52 -18.33
C ARG A 267 -24.30 0.24 -17.00
N LEU A 268 -23.75 -0.67 -16.19
CA LEU A 268 -24.22 -0.98 -14.84
C LEU A 268 -24.14 0.25 -13.93
N SER A 269 -23.06 1.04 -14.02
CA SER A 269 -22.94 2.31 -13.29
C SER A 269 -24.09 3.26 -13.63
N LEU A 270 -24.43 3.41 -14.91
CA LEU A 270 -25.57 4.21 -15.33
C LEU A 270 -26.91 3.65 -14.80
N LEU A 271 -27.12 2.34 -14.90
CA LEU A 271 -28.35 1.71 -14.42
C LEU A 271 -28.53 1.87 -12.90
N ASN A 272 -27.45 1.69 -12.13
CA ASN A 272 -27.45 1.92 -10.69
C ASN A 272 -27.73 3.38 -10.35
N THR A 273 -27.14 4.30 -11.11
CA THR A 273 -27.36 5.74 -10.93
C THR A 273 -28.80 6.15 -11.27
N THR A 274 -29.43 5.48 -12.23
CA THR A 274 -30.83 5.71 -12.59
C THR A 274 -31.77 5.36 -11.43
N ALA A 275 -31.41 4.36 -10.62
CA ALA A 275 -32.17 4.01 -9.41
C ALA A 275 -32.08 5.07 -8.29
N TYR A 276 -31.14 6.01 -8.37
CA TYR A 276 -31.02 7.15 -7.46
C TYR A 276 -31.82 8.37 -7.91
N ALA A 277 -32.41 8.33 -9.12
CA ALA A 277 -33.38 9.34 -9.52
C ALA A 277 -34.71 9.07 -8.81
N PHE A 278 -35.43 10.13 -8.50
CA PHE A 278 -36.79 10.05 -7.99
C PHE A 278 -37.79 10.45 -9.06
N GLU A 279 -39.02 9.98 -8.95
CA GLU A 279 -40.09 10.30 -9.87
C GLU A 279 -41.40 10.65 -9.18
N THR A 280 -42.16 11.51 -9.84
CA THR A 280 -43.59 11.71 -9.63
C THR A 280 -44.34 11.19 -10.86
N ARG A 281 -45.64 11.47 -10.96
CA ARG A 281 -46.46 11.03 -12.11
C ARG A 281 -45.96 11.56 -13.45
N MET A 282 -45.37 12.76 -13.50
CA MET A 282 -44.99 13.42 -14.75
C MET A 282 -43.53 13.90 -14.79
N CYS A 283 -42.88 14.07 -13.64
CA CYS A 283 -41.54 14.63 -13.54
C CYS A 283 -40.56 13.66 -12.88
N PHE A 284 -39.27 13.81 -13.20
CA PHE A 284 -38.17 13.21 -12.47
C PHE A 284 -37.43 14.27 -11.65
N PHE A 285 -36.77 13.83 -10.59
CA PHE A 285 -35.92 14.62 -9.71
C PHE A 285 -34.57 13.93 -9.56
N ILE A 286 -33.49 14.66 -9.77
CA ILE A 286 -32.13 14.21 -9.48
C ILE A 286 -31.52 15.20 -8.51
N HIS A 287 -30.99 14.67 -7.41
CA HIS A 287 -30.35 15.46 -6.38
C HIS A 287 -28.89 15.07 -6.29
N GLY A 288 -28.04 16.04 -5.96
CA GLY A 288 -26.63 15.77 -5.87
C GLY A 288 -25.77 16.98 -5.60
N TRP A 289 -24.48 16.72 -5.69
CA TRP A 289 -23.44 17.70 -5.42
C TRP A 289 -22.65 17.98 -6.69
N MET A 290 -22.25 19.23 -6.84
CA MET A 290 -21.27 19.62 -7.85
C MET A 290 -20.38 20.76 -7.36
N GLN A 291 -19.31 21.01 -8.10
CA GLN A 291 -18.50 22.21 -7.86
C GLN A 291 -19.26 23.45 -8.31
N SER A 292 -19.29 24.48 -7.47
CA SER A 292 -20.04 25.72 -7.70
C SER A 292 -19.61 26.45 -8.99
N GLU A 293 -18.34 26.30 -9.37
CA GLU A 293 -17.78 26.84 -10.61
C GLU A 293 -18.37 26.21 -11.89
N ASP A 294 -18.83 24.96 -11.81
CA ASP A 294 -19.35 24.20 -12.95
C ASP A 294 -20.87 24.39 -13.15
N LEU A 295 -21.57 25.05 -12.22
CA LEU A 295 -23.02 25.28 -12.27
C LEU A 295 -23.46 26.08 -13.52
N PRO A 296 -22.80 27.18 -13.92
CA PRO A 296 -23.19 27.91 -15.12
C PRO A 296 -23.08 27.05 -16.39
N ARG A 297 -22.04 26.21 -16.46
CA ARG A 297 -21.80 25.30 -17.58
C ARG A 297 -22.91 24.25 -17.69
N LEU A 298 -23.34 23.67 -16.56
CA LEU A 298 -24.45 22.72 -16.54
C LEU A 298 -25.77 23.37 -16.96
N LYS A 299 -26.09 24.55 -16.40
CA LYS A 299 -27.30 25.32 -16.75
C LYS A 299 -27.36 25.66 -18.24
N GLN A 300 -26.23 26.03 -18.84
CA GLN A 300 -26.16 26.30 -20.28
C GLN A 300 -26.43 25.03 -21.09
N ARG A 301 -25.71 23.94 -20.80
CA ARG A 301 -25.79 22.71 -21.59
C ARG A 301 -27.17 22.04 -21.52
N LEU A 302 -27.83 22.08 -20.36
CA LEU A 302 -29.20 21.57 -20.22
C LEU A 302 -30.22 22.39 -21.01
N ARG A 303 -30.06 23.72 -21.07
CA ARG A 303 -30.91 24.58 -21.90
C ARG A 303 -30.69 24.32 -23.39
N ASP A 304 -29.45 24.08 -23.81
CA ASP A 304 -29.14 23.82 -25.22
C ASP A 304 -29.74 22.50 -25.71
N ASP A 305 -29.65 21.43 -24.90
CA ASP A 305 -30.08 20.09 -25.30
C ASP A 305 -31.57 19.79 -25.01
N PHE A 306 -32.15 20.40 -23.95
CA PHE A 306 -33.51 20.07 -23.48
C PHE A 306 -34.45 21.29 -23.36
N GLY A 307 -33.96 22.51 -23.61
CA GLY A 307 -34.76 23.74 -23.53
C GLY A 307 -35.28 24.04 -22.12
N ALA A 308 -36.52 24.52 -22.04
CA ALA A 308 -37.19 24.85 -20.77
C ALA A 308 -37.83 23.65 -20.05
N ARG A 309 -37.68 22.43 -20.60
CA ARG A 309 -38.30 21.20 -20.07
C ARG A 309 -37.52 20.58 -18.91
N VAL A 310 -36.30 21.08 -18.66
CA VAL A 310 -35.44 20.67 -17.56
C VAL A 310 -34.93 21.93 -16.85
N MET A 311 -35.14 22.00 -15.54
CA MET A 311 -34.74 23.11 -14.69
C MET A 311 -33.68 22.64 -13.69
N VAL A 312 -32.73 23.53 -13.37
CA VAL A 312 -31.70 23.30 -12.36
C VAL A 312 -31.80 24.38 -11.30
N GLU A 313 -31.98 23.95 -10.07
CA GLU A 313 -32.06 24.81 -8.89
C GLU A 313 -30.90 24.53 -7.95
N GLU A 314 -30.35 25.60 -7.37
CA GLU A 314 -29.34 25.50 -6.32
C GLU A 314 -30.06 25.68 -4.98
N LYS A 315 -30.02 24.65 -4.14
CA LYS A 315 -30.62 24.68 -2.80
C LYS A 315 -29.64 25.25 -1.79
N GLU A 316 -30.18 25.94 -0.79
CA GLU A 316 -29.39 26.39 0.36
C GLU A 316 -28.83 25.19 1.13
N MET A 317 -27.60 25.30 1.63
CA MET A 317 -26.96 24.27 2.46
C MET A 317 -27.28 24.55 3.92
N HIS A 318 -27.91 23.60 4.60
CA HIS A 318 -28.15 23.65 6.05
C HIS A 318 -27.00 22.97 6.81
N GLU A 319 -26.91 23.20 8.12
CA GLU A 319 -25.86 22.59 8.97
C GLU A 319 -25.90 21.05 8.93
N GLU A 320 -27.09 20.47 8.81
CA GLU A 320 -27.31 19.01 8.68
C GLU A 320 -26.74 18.43 7.36
N ASP A 321 -26.60 19.26 6.33
CA ASP A 321 -26.07 18.83 5.03
C ASP A 321 -24.54 18.77 5.03
N LEU A 322 -23.86 19.48 5.95
CA LEU A 322 -22.41 19.67 5.95
C LEU A 322 -21.63 18.36 6.08
N GLU A 323 -22.17 17.38 6.81
CA GLU A 323 -21.57 16.05 6.96
C GLU A 323 -21.65 15.21 5.68
N GLN A 324 -22.60 15.53 4.80
CA GLN A 324 -22.83 14.80 3.56
C GLN A 324 -22.10 15.42 2.37
N VAL A 325 -21.61 16.66 2.51
CA VAL A 325 -20.93 17.38 1.42
C VAL A 325 -19.67 16.63 1.00
N PRO A 326 -19.55 16.22 -0.27
CA PRO A 326 -18.36 15.61 -0.78
C PRO A 326 -17.22 16.62 -0.97
N ILE A 327 -15.99 16.14 -0.90
CA ILE A 327 -14.79 16.98 -0.83
C ILE A 327 -13.96 16.82 -2.10
N VAL A 328 -13.56 17.98 -2.64
CA VAL A 328 -12.57 18.11 -3.70
C VAL A 328 -11.43 18.96 -3.16
N LEU A 329 -10.23 18.40 -3.12
CA LEU A 329 -9.03 19.16 -2.82
C LEU A 329 -8.60 19.94 -4.08
N LYS A 330 -8.39 21.24 -3.93
CA LYS A 330 -7.90 22.13 -4.99
C LYS A 330 -6.59 22.76 -4.54
N ASN A 331 -5.48 22.06 -4.74
CA ASN A 331 -4.17 22.56 -4.37
C ASN A 331 -3.41 23.18 -5.56
N PRO A 332 -2.69 24.30 -5.35
CA PRO A 332 -1.79 24.86 -6.35
C PRO A 332 -0.72 23.86 -6.83
N PRO A 333 -0.09 24.05 -8.00
CA PRO A 333 0.85 23.08 -8.58
C PRO A 333 2.03 22.67 -7.70
N TYR A 334 2.47 23.56 -6.79
CA TYR A 334 3.52 23.26 -5.80
C TYR A 334 3.04 22.30 -4.71
N PHE A 335 1.81 22.48 -4.21
CA PHE A 335 1.25 21.69 -3.12
C PHE A 335 0.58 20.40 -3.60
N LYS A 336 0.12 20.37 -4.86
CA LYS A 336 -0.57 19.22 -5.45
C LYS A 336 0.15 17.86 -5.27
N PRO A 337 1.48 17.72 -5.41
CA PRO A 337 2.14 16.44 -5.20
C PRO A 337 1.96 15.91 -3.77
N PHE A 338 1.89 16.79 -2.76
CA PHE A 338 1.73 16.42 -1.36
C PHE A 338 0.33 15.86 -1.04
N GLU A 339 -0.64 15.95 -1.96
CA GLU A 339 -1.92 15.23 -1.85
C GLU A 339 -1.70 13.71 -1.76
N LEU A 340 -0.57 13.18 -2.26
CA LEU A 340 -0.17 11.79 -2.08
C LEU A 340 -0.11 11.40 -0.61
N PHE A 341 0.38 12.29 0.25
CA PHE A 341 0.45 12.07 1.70
C PHE A 341 -0.90 12.29 2.37
N THR A 342 -1.61 13.37 2.00
CA THR A 342 -2.98 13.61 2.49
C THR A 342 -3.92 12.44 2.18
N GLY A 343 -3.77 11.79 1.02
CA GLY A 343 -4.58 10.64 0.63
C GLY A 343 -4.36 9.36 1.46
N LEU A 344 -3.33 9.33 2.31
CA LEU A 344 -3.13 8.24 3.29
C LEU A 344 -3.99 8.42 4.55
N LEU A 345 -4.51 9.63 4.78
CA LEU A 345 -5.41 9.94 5.89
C LEU A 345 -6.87 9.86 5.46
N PRO A 346 -7.80 9.62 6.41
CA PRO A 346 -9.20 9.91 6.18
C PRO A 346 -9.37 11.37 5.75
N LEU A 347 -10.29 11.62 4.82
CA LEU A 347 -10.51 12.99 4.35
C LEU A 347 -11.00 13.89 5.49
N PRO A 348 -10.53 15.16 5.53
CA PRO A 348 -10.98 16.12 6.51
C PRO A 348 -12.49 16.33 6.38
N ALA A 349 -13.18 16.83 7.41
CA ALA A 349 -14.56 17.30 7.26
C ALA A 349 -14.62 18.50 6.30
N TYR A 350 -15.76 18.73 5.63
CA TYR A 350 -15.91 19.80 4.64
C TYR A 350 -15.61 21.20 5.21
N THR A 351 -15.89 21.39 6.51
CA THR A 351 -15.67 22.63 7.25
C THR A 351 -14.23 22.80 7.75
N SER A 352 -13.44 21.73 7.74
CA SER A 352 -12.09 21.71 8.28
C SER A 352 -11.04 22.21 7.27
N TYR A 353 -9.84 22.47 7.76
CA TYR A 353 -8.73 22.94 6.93
C TYR A 353 -8.16 21.81 6.06
N ASP A 354 -7.69 22.15 4.85
CA ASP A 354 -6.92 21.22 4.03
C ASP A 354 -5.54 20.98 4.69
N PRO A 355 -5.16 19.73 5.03
CA PRO A 355 -3.83 19.42 5.55
C PRO A 355 -2.70 19.62 4.53
N THR A 356 -3.00 19.57 3.23
CA THR A 356 -2.00 19.46 2.15
C THR A 356 -1.00 20.62 2.11
N PRO A 357 -1.41 21.90 2.23
CA PRO A 357 -0.48 23.01 2.25
C PRO A 357 0.48 22.97 3.44
N PHE A 358 0.02 22.52 4.61
CA PHE A 358 0.86 22.40 5.79
C PHE A 358 1.94 21.33 5.61
N ILE A 359 1.57 20.18 5.02
CA ILE A 359 2.55 19.16 4.64
C ILE A 359 3.56 19.76 3.66
N GLY A 360 3.10 20.44 2.60
CA GLY A 360 4.00 20.99 1.59
C GLY A 360 4.99 22.07 2.08
N ILE A 361 4.73 22.69 3.23
CA ILE A 361 5.64 23.65 3.87
C ILE A 361 6.55 22.94 4.88
N PHE A 362 5.98 22.23 5.85
CA PHE A 362 6.75 21.70 6.99
C PHE A 362 7.43 20.37 6.70
N PHE A 363 6.89 19.53 5.81
CA PHE A 363 7.51 18.26 5.46
C PHE A 363 8.91 18.43 4.84
N PRO A 364 9.13 19.29 3.81
CA PRO A 364 10.47 19.50 3.28
C PRO A 364 11.45 20.06 4.33
N ILE A 365 10.98 20.91 5.23
CA ILE A 365 11.78 21.48 6.32
C ILE A 365 12.22 20.37 7.29
N PHE A 366 11.28 19.54 7.77
CA PHE A 366 11.58 18.43 8.68
C PHE A 366 12.48 17.39 8.01
N PHE A 367 12.20 17.03 6.76
CA PHE A 367 13.04 16.13 5.98
C PHE A 367 14.47 16.66 5.88
N GLY A 368 14.63 17.94 5.54
CA GLY A 368 15.93 18.58 5.41
C GLY A 368 16.71 18.63 6.72
N MET A 369 16.05 18.92 7.85
CA MET A 369 16.70 18.92 9.17
C MET A 369 17.12 17.52 9.65
N ILE A 370 16.38 16.47 9.27
CA ILE A 370 16.74 15.10 9.64
C ILE A 370 17.89 14.61 8.77
N LEU A 371 17.72 14.63 7.43
CA LEU A 371 18.73 14.10 6.52
C LEU A 371 20.00 14.95 6.55
N GLY A 372 19.86 16.27 6.41
CA GLY A 372 20.89 17.25 6.74
C GLY A 372 22.24 17.09 6.03
N ASP A 373 22.33 16.38 4.90
CA ASP A 373 23.59 16.10 4.20
C ASP A 373 23.47 16.51 2.73
N ALA A 374 24.39 17.35 2.26
CA ALA A 374 24.37 17.88 0.91
C ALA A 374 24.80 16.85 -0.16
N GLY A 375 25.62 15.86 0.22
CA GLY A 375 26.03 14.75 -0.65
C GLY A 375 24.88 13.80 -0.92
N TYR A 376 24.17 13.38 0.13
CA TYR A 376 22.96 12.57 -0.04
C TYR A 376 21.85 13.33 -0.76
N ALA A 377 21.69 14.63 -0.49
CA ALA A 377 20.75 15.47 -1.21
C ALA A 377 20.99 15.48 -2.72
N LEU A 378 22.25 15.54 -3.16
CA LEU A 378 22.59 15.51 -4.59
C LEU A 378 22.22 14.15 -5.24
N VAL A 379 22.50 13.05 -4.55
CA VAL A 379 22.14 11.69 -5.02
C VAL A 379 20.62 11.53 -5.12
N LEU A 380 19.88 11.99 -4.10
CA LEU A 380 18.43 11.93 -4.10
C LEU A 380 17.80 12.86 -5.14
N GLY A 381 18.37 14.06 -5.33
CA GLY A 381 17.93 15.02 -6.34
C GLY A 381 18.13 14.49 -7.77
N THR A 382 19.27 13.85 -8.03
CA THR A 382 19.53 13.20 -9.33
C THR A 382 18.60 12.01 -9.57
N LEU A 383 18.36 11.16 -8.55
CA LEU A 383 17.39 10.08 -8.62
C LEU A 383 15.97 10.61 -8.92
N ALA A 384 15.53 11.65 -8.21
CA ALA A 384 14.24 12.29 -8.42
C ALA A 384 14.10 12.83 -9.85
N PHE A 385 15.13 13.51 -10.36
CA PHE A 385 15.17 14.03 -11.73
C PHE A 385 15.05 12.92 -12.78
N VAL A 386 15.76 11.80 -12.61
CA VAL A 386 15.69 10.64 -13.51
C VAL A 386 14.29 10.03 -13.52
N LEU A 387 13.65 9.88 -12.34
CA LEU A 387 12.28 9.37 -12.23
C LEU A 387 11.26 10.27 -12.92
N LEU A 388 11.41 11.59 -12.80
CA LEU A 388 10.56 12.57 -13.48
C LEU A 388 10.71 12.51 -15.01
N LYS A 389 11.93 12.26 -15.51
CA LYS A 389 12.19 12.13 -16.95
C LYS A 389 11.62 10.82 -17.52
N LYS A 390 11.70 9.71 -16.77
CA LYS A 390 11.23 8.38 -17.20
C LYS A 390 9.70 8.26 -17.18
N ASN A 391 9.03 8.85 -16.19
CA ASN A 391 7.57 8.77 -16.05
C ASN A 391 6.87 10.05 -16.54
N ARG A 392 6.43 10.04 -17.81
CA ARG A 392 5.70 11.18 -18.41
C ARG A 392 4.23 11.23 -18.02
N HIS A 393 3.64 10.12 -17.59
CA HIS A 393 2.24 10.05 -17.15
C HIS A 393 2.06 10.58 -15.73
N GLN A 394 0.90 11.19 -15.45
CA GLN A 394 0.53 11.63 -14.09
C GLN A 394 0.20 10.39 -13.25
N GLY A 395 0.81 10.25 -12.09
CA GLY A 395 0.66 9.09 -11.22
C GLY A 395 1.47 9.21 -9.94
N PRO A 396 1.25 8.31 -8.96
CA PRO A 396 1.81 8.43 -7.61
C PRO A 396 3.34 8.44 -7.61
N VAL A 397 3.98 7.73 -8.54
CA VAL A 397 5.44 7.71 -8.69
C VAL A 397 5.97 9.09 -9.09
N ARG A 398 5.25 9.84 -9.95
CA ARG A 398 5.65 11.17 -10.39
C ARG A 398 5.48 12.19 -9.27
N ASP A 399 4.40 12.09 -8.50
CA ASP A 399 4.16 12.98 -7.36
C ASP A 399 5.19 12.73 -6.24
N GLY A 400 5.48 11.46 -5.94
CA GLY A 400 6.58 11.08 -5.05
C GLY A 400 7.94 11.61 -5.50
N ALA A 401 8.25 11.55 -6.80
CA ALA A 401 9.50 12.10 -7.33
C ALA A 401 9.57 13.63 -7.22
N LYS A 402 8.47 14.36 -7.41
CA LYS A 402 8.42 15.81 -7.17
C LYS A 402 8.66 16.16 -5.70
N ILE A 403 8.01 15.43 -4.78
CA ILE A 403 8.20 15.59 -3.34
C ILE A 403 9.67 15.35 -3.00
N LEU A 404 10.26 14.25 -3.49
CA LEU A 404 11.66 13.92 -3.25
C LEU A 404 12.60 15.00 -3.78
N MET A 405 12.29 15.59 -4.95
CA MET A 405 13.07 16.70 -5.51
C MET A 405 13.04 17.93 -4.61
N ILE A 406 11.85 18.33 -4.13
CA ILE A 406 11.71 19.45 -3.18
C ILE A 406 12.44 19.14 -1.88
N ALA A 407 12.23 17.95 -1.31
CA ALA A 407 12.86 17.51 -0.08
C ALA A 407 14.40 17.45 -0.19
N SER A 408 14.93 17.02 -1.34
CA SER A 408 16.37 17.03 -1.60
C SER A 408 16.95 18.45 -1.64
N ALA A 409 16.22 19.43 -2.20
CA ALA A 409 16.68 20.82 -2.20
C ALA A 409 16.76 21.40 -0.77
N TYR A 410 15.77 21.10 0.09
CA TYR A 410 15.81 21.48 1.50
C TYR A 410 16.92 20.74 2.27
N SER A 411 17.15 19.46 1.98
CA SER A 411 18.27 18.71 2.56
C SER A 411 19.63 19.27 2.13
N ALA A 412 19.77 19.74 0.89
CA ALA A 412 20.98 20.41 0.44
C ALA A 412 21.19 21.74 1.17
N PHE A 413 20.12 22.53 1.36
CA PHE A 413 20.17 23.77 2.13
C PHE A 413 20.62 23.54 3.58
N PHE A 414 20.01 22.59 4.29
CA PHE A 414 20.40 22.24 5.66
C PHE A 414 21.77 21.56 5.72
N GLY A 415 22.15 20.76 4.72
CA GLY A 415 23.48 20.16 4.64
C GLY A 415 24.59 21.17 4.46
N ILE A 416 24.37 22.22 3.67
CA ILE A 416 25.30 23.37 3.58
C ILE A 416 25.34 24.13 4.90
N LEU A 417 24.19 24.31 5.56
CA LEU A 417 24.10 25.00 6.86
C LEU A 417 24.87 24.26 7.98
N PHE A 418 24.81 22.92 7.98
CA PHE A 418 25.55 22.07 8.93
C PHE A 418 27.00 21.79 8.49
N GLY A 419 27.34 22.05 7.22
CA GLY A 419 28.66 21.76 6.66
C GLY A 419 28.90 20.27 6.35
N GLU A 420 27.85 19.50 6.09
CA GLU A 420 27.89 18.03 5.95
C GLU A 420 27.76 17.63 4.47
N PHE A 421 28.72 16.84 3.96
CA PHE A 421 28.67 16.24 2.62
C PHE A 421 29.23 14.82 2.70
N PHE A 422 28.37 13.80 2.54
CA PHE A 422 28.71 12.41 2.88
C PHE A 422 29.34 12.28 4.28
N GLY A 423 28.79 12.99 5.28
CA GLY A 423 29.40 13.14 6.60
C GLY A 423 30.52 14.19 6.64
N ASP A 424 31.74 13.78 7.00
CA ASP A 424 32.94 14.62 7.23
C ASP A 424 33.86 14.79 6.00
N LEU A 425 33.39 14.44 4.80
CA LEU A 425 34.21 14.45 3.58
C LEU A 425 34.78 15.87 3.24
N PRO A 426 34.05 16.99 3.39
CA PRO A 426 34.58 18.34 3.17
C PRO A 426 35.66 18.75 4.18
N GLU A 427 35.52 18.30 5.41
CA GLU A 427 36.46 18.59 6.50
C GLU A 427 37.80 17.89 6.23
N ARG A 428 37.75 16.62 5.78
CA ARG A 428 38.95 15.85 5.40
C ARG A 428 39.63 16.31 4.13
N LEU A 429 38.87 16.75 3.12
CA LEU A 429 39.41 17.06 1.79
C LEU A 429 39.73 18.54 1.59
N PHE A 430 38.95 19.45 2.18
CA PHE A 430 39.00 20.89 1.90
C PHE A 430 39.23 21.78 3.14
N HIS A 431 39.34 21.22 4.35
CA HIS A 431 39.53 21.98 5.61
C HIS A 431 38.50 23.13 5.78
N MET A 432 37.28 22.96 5.28
CA MET A 432 36.24 23.97 5.43
C MET A 432 35.55 23.81 6.78
N GLU A 433 35.58 24.87 7.60
CA GLU A 433 34.83 24.92 8.85
C GLU A 433 33.31 24.98 8.57
N PRO A 434 32.48 24.28 9.37
CA PRO A 434 31.03 24.34 9.23
C PRO A 434 30.50 25.75 9.53
N LEU A 435 29.61 26.27 8.67
CA LEU A 435 29.11 27.65 8.68
C LEU A 435 28.24 28.01 9.91
N CYS A 436 27.70 27.04 10.66
CA CYS A 436 26.91 27.32 11.86
C CYS A 436 27.20 26.36 13.03
N MET A 437 26.98 25.05 12.86
CA MET A 437 27.17 24.06 13.94
C MET A 437 27.43 22.66 13.38
N GLU A 438 28.46 22.00 13.91
CA GLU A 438 28.67 20.57 13.69
C GLU A 438 27.74 19.77 14.60
N ARG A 439 26.87 18.95 14.01
CA ARG A 439 25.82 18.24 14.77
C ARG A 439 26.36 17.22 15.75
N ARG A 440 27.58 16.73 15.51
CA ARG A 440 28.27 15.75 16.36
C ARG A 440 28.71 16.35 17.70
N THR A 441 29.14 17.61 17.71
CA THR A 441 29.67 18.29 18.89
C THR A 441 28.59 19.12 19.60
N ALA A 442 27.60 19.63 18.86
CA ALA A 442 26.51 20.48 19.38
C ALA A 442 25.18 19.74 19.59
N ILE A 443 25.18 18.58 20.27
CA ILE A 443 23.97 17.77 20.52
C ILE A 443 22.90 18.56 21.30
N VAL A 444 23.29 19.25 22.37
CA VAL A 444 22.34 20.01 23.22
C VAL A 444 21.68 21.17 22.46
N PRO A 445 22.41 22.02 21.70
CA PRO A 445 21.82 23.01 20.81
C PRO A 445 20.87 22.42 19.76
N MET A 446 21.23 21.28 19.16
CA MET A 446 20.36 20.60 18.17
C MET A 446 19.07 20.09 18.80
N LEU A 447 19.13 19.51 20.00
CA LEU A 447 17.94 19.12 20.76
C LEU A 447 17.07 20.33 21.10
N ALA A 448 17.67 21.43 21.57
CA ALA A 448 16.96 22.66 21.89
C ALA A 448 16.27 23.26 20.64
N PHE A 449 16.97 23.30 19.50
CA PHE A 449 16.42 23.76 18.23
C PHE A 449 15.25 22.90 17.76
N SER A 450 15.41 21.58 17.83
CA SER A 450 14.37 20.60 17.47
C SER A 450 13.11 20.76 18.32
N VAL A 451 13.28 20.96 19.64
CA VAL A 451 12.17 21.23 20.56
C VAL A 451 11.53 22.59 20.27
N ALA A 452 12.31 23.62 19.96
CA ALA A 452 11.79 24.94 19.59
C ALA A 452 10.93 24.89 18.32
N VAL A 453 11.36 24.13 17.31
CA VAL A 453 10.54 23.88 16.11
C VAL A 453 9.24 23.15 16.48
N GLY A 454 9.32 22.15 17.35
CA GLY A 454 8.13 21.42 17.82
C GLY A 454 7.14 22.31 18.58
N VAL A 455 7.64 23.17 19.46
CA VAL A 455 6.86 24.20 20.15
C VAL A 455 6.14 25.09 19.14
N ALA A 456 6.87 25.65 18.18
CA ALA A 456 6.31 26.56 17.19
C ALA A 456 5.22 25.87 16.35
N HIS A 457 5.47 24.63 15.93
CA HIS A 457 4.51 23.87 15.12
C HIS A 457 3.25 23.47 15.92
N ILE A 458 3.39 23.06 17.18
CA ILE A 458 2.24 22.72 18.04
C ILE A 458 1.43 23.95 18.41
N ILE A 459 2.08 25.08 18.73
CA ILE A 459 1.39 26.35 18.99
C ILE A 459 0.60 26.78 17.75
N LEU A 460 1.19 26.68 16.55
CA LEU A 460 0.48 26.95 15.31
C LEU A 460 -0.77 26.07 15.17
N GLY A 461 -0.66 24.76 15.45
CA GLY A 461 -1.80 23.84 15.38
C GLY A 461 -2.91 24.19 16.37
N LEU A 462 -2.56 24.59 17.60
CA LEU A 462 -3.52 25.04 18.60
C LEU A 462 -4.18 26.38 18.23
N ILE A 463 -3.44 27.31 17.63
CA ILE A 463 -3.98 28.59 17.13
C ILE A 463 -4.98 28.32 16.00
N LEU A 464 -4.63 27.49 15.02
CA LEU A 464 -5.54 27.09 13.94
C LEU A 464 -6.80 26.41 14.48
N GLY A 465 -6.64 25.54 15.49
CA GLY A 465 -7.75 24.89 16.17
C GLY A 465 -8.65 25.88 16.92
N ALA A 466 -8.08 26.90 17.55
CA ALA A 466 -8.83 27.97 18.22
C ALA A 466 -9.58 28.85 17.21
N MET A 467 -8.95 29.20 16.08
CA MET A 467 -9.58 29.92 14.97
C MET A 467 -10.74 29.12 14.36
N ASN A 468 -10.59 27.80 14.21
CA ASN A 468 -11.67 26.93 13.73
C ASN A 468 -12.86 26.95 14.69
N ALA A 469 -12.60 26.73 15.98
CA ALA A 469 -13.65 26.72 17.00
C ALA A 469 -14.38 28.07 17.10
N PHE A 470 -13.66 29.19 16.89
CA PHE A 470 -14.26 30.52 16.83
C PHE A 470 -15.18 30.68 15.62
N LYS A 471 -14.78 30.18 14.45
CA LYS A 471 -15.60 30.18 13.23
C LYS A 471 -16.89 29.37 13.39
N HIS A 472 -16.82 28.25 14.10
CA HIS A 472 -17.98 27.39 14.43
C HIS A 472 -18.78 27.85 15.66
N LYS A 473 -18.47 29.03 16.23
CA LYS A 473 -19.12 29.62 17.42
C LYS A 473 -19.07 28.75 18.69
N ILE A 474 -18.13 27.81 18.79
CA ILE A 474 -17.92 26.96 19.96
C ILE A 474 -16.96 27.66 20.93
N MET A 475 -17.48 28.65 21.67
CA MET A 475 -16.65 29.55 22.51
C MET A 475 -15.84 28.83 23.60
N LYS A 476 -16.38 27.74 24.17
CA LYS A 476 -15.69 26.95 25.19
C LYS A 476 -14.45 26.24 24.64
N GLU A 477 -14.57 25.69 23.43
CA GLU A 477 -13.46 25.03 22.75
C GLU A 477 -12.35 26.02 22.36
N ALA A 478 -12.75 27.17 21.80
CA ALA A 478 -11.80 28.22 21.45
C ALA A 478 -11.04 28.75 22.68
N ALA A 479 -11.74 28.95 23.80
CA ALA A 479 -11.16 29.44 25.04
C ALA A 479 -10.12 28.48 25.63
N TYR A 480 -10.40 27.16 25.68
CA TYR A 480 -9.41 26.22 26.23
C TYR A 480 -8.18 26.11 25.33
N LYS A 481 -8.33 26.14 23.99
CA LYS A 481 -7.20 26.06 23.06
C LYS A 481 -6.29 27.27 23.21
N ALA A 482 -6.87 28.47 23.31
CA ALA A 482 -6.12 29.70 23.57
C ALA A 482 -5.41 29.66 24.93
N LEU A 483 -6.08 29.19 25.98
CA LEU A 483 -5.50 29.05 27.31
C LEU A 483 -4.34 28.05 27.35
N SER A 484 -4.47 26.94 26.61
CA SER A 484 -3.43 25.92 26.48
C SER A 484 -2.17 26.49 25.82
N VAL A 485 -2.31 27.36 24.81
CA VAL A 485 -1.16 28.07 24.20
C VAL A 485 -0.44 28.92 25.24
N VAL A 486 -1.18 29.71 26.03
CA VAL A 486 -0.59 30.57 27.07
C VAL A 486 0.17 29.73 28.11
N ILE A 487 -0.41 28.62 28.57
CA ILE A 487 0.25 27.74 29.54
C ILE A 487 1.52 27.10 28.96
N ILE A 488 1.50 26.66 27.70
CA ILE A 488 2.69 26.11 27.03
C ILE A 488 3.80 27.16 26.93
N VAL A 489 3.46 28.40 26.53
CA VAL A 489 4.42 29.51 26.47
C VAL A 489 5.03 29.79 27.84
N PHE A 490 4.21 29.84 28.89
CA PHE A 490 4.67 30.04 30.26
C PHE A 490 5.57 28.90 30.76
N LEU A 491 5.25 27.64 30.41
CA LEU A 491 6.10 26.49 30.70
C LEU A 491 7.48 26.63 30.05
N ILE A 492 7.54 27.09 28.79
CA ILE A 492 8.81 27.31 28.07
C ILE A 492 9.62 28.44 28.71
N VAL A 493 8.98 29.54 29.12
CA VAL A 493 9.65 30.65 29.81
C VAL A 493 10.28 30.18 31.13
N ILE A 494 9.59 29.31 31.88
CA ILE A 494 10.14 28.69 33.09
C ILE A 494 11.37 27.85 32.75
N ILE A 495 11.27 26.97 31.75
CA ILE A 495 12.40 26.14 31.32
C ILE A 495 13.59 27.01 30.91
N ALA A 496 13.37 28.04 30.10
CA ALA A 496 14.42 28.97 29.67
C ALA A 496 15.06 29.72 30.84
N SER A 497 14.28 30.09 31.86
CA SER A 497 14.80 30.71 33.10
C SER A 497 15.67 29.74 33.91
N LEU A 498 15.32 28.45 33.96
CA LEU A 498 16.13 27.42 34.64
C LEU A 498 17.50 27.19 33.96
N PHE A 499 17.57 27.33 32.64
CA PHE A 499 18.83 27.27 31.88
C PHE A 499 19.63 28.58 31.91
N GLY A 500 19.18 29.59 32.67
CA GLY A 500 19.91 30.84 32.86
C GLY A 500 19.73 31.88 31.74
N TYR A 501 18.84 31.66 30.78
CA TYR A 501 18.54 32.64 29.71
C TYR A 501 17.72 33.84 30.22
N PHE A 502 16.95 33.66 31.30
CA PHE A 502 16.13 34.71 31.92
C PHE A 502 16.32 34.76 33.44
N PRO A 503 16.20 35.94 34.07
CA PRO A 503 16.37 36.09 35.52
C PRO A 503 15.29 35.31 36.28
N LEU A 504 15.72 34.56 37.31
CA LEU A 504 14.86 33.69 38.14
C LEU A 504 13.69 34.43 38.82
N VAL A 505 13.79 35.76 38.93
CA VAL A 505 12.73 36.64 39.45
C VAL A 505 11.47 36.58 38.55
N LEU A 506 11.64 36.38 37.24
CA LEU A 506 10.54 36.25 36.29
C LEU A 506 9.83 34.89 36.39
N ALA A 507 10.48 33.85 36.92
CA ALA A 507 9.88 32.52 37.02
C ALA A 507 8.75 32.45 38.07
N ARG A 508 8.85 33.18 39.18
CA ARG A 508 7.85 33.20 40.26
C ARG A 508 6.46 33.68 39.81
N PRO A 509 6.30 34.86 39.15
CA PRO A 509 5.00 35.29 38.66
C PRO A 509 4.45 34.36 37.57
N VAL A 510 5.31 33.73 36.77
CA VAL A 510 4.88 32.80 35.71
C VAL A 510 4.31 31.51 36.32
N VAL A 511 4.94 30.97 37.37
CA VAL A 511 4.42 29.81 38.11
C VAL A 511 3.08 30.12 38.78
N LEU A 512 2.94 31.28 39.44
CA LEU A 512 1.65 31.72 39.98
C LEU A 512 0.59 31.85 38.88
N SER A 513 0.98 32.37 37.71
CA SER A 513 0.08 32.51 36.57
C SER A 513 -0.42 31.15 36.07
N ILE A 514 0.47 30.15 35.90
CA ILE A 514 0.05 28.79 35.51
C ILE A 514 -0.90 28.19 36.54
N LEU A 515 -0.60 28.33 37.84
CA LEU A 515 -1.45 27.84 38.93
C LEU A 515 -2.84 28.49 38.90
N PHE A 516 -2.92 29.79 38.58
CA PHE A 516 -4.17 30.53 38.44
C PHE A 516 -4.95 30.17 37.16
N LEU A 517 -4.28 29.95 36.03
CA LEU A 517 -4.91 29.57 34.76
C LEU A 517 -5.44 28.12 34.78
N THR A 518 -4.86 27.23 35.58
CA THR A 518 -5.20 25.80 35.60
C THR A 518 -6.67 25.54 35.98
N PRO A 519 -7.25 26.13 37.05
CA PRO A 519 -8.69 26.02 37.34
C PRO A 519 -9.61 26.50 36.21
N PHE A 520 -9.22 27.55 35.49
CA PHE A 520 -9.99 28.06 34.35
C PHE A 520 -9.98 27.10 33.16
N LEU A 521 -8.91 26.30 33.01
CA LEU A 521 -8.81 25.25 32.01
C LEU A 521 -9.82 24.11 32.27
N PHE A 522 -9.98 23.71 33.54
CA PHE A 522 -10.99 22.72 33.93
C PHE A 522 -12.42 23.21 33.67
N PHE A 523 -12.69 24.50 33.87
CA PHE A 523 -14.02 25.07 33.65
C PHE A 523 -14.41 25.15 32.17
N THR A 524 -13.43 25.43 31.29
CA THR A 524 -13.67 25.63 29.86
C THR A 524 -13.69 24.33 29.06
N GLY A 525 -12.78 23.39 29.32
CA GLY A 525 -12.66 22.12 28.58
C GLY A 525 -12.99 20.86 29.38
N GLY A 526 -13.51 20.99 30.61
CA GLY A 526 -13.91 19.86 31.44
C GLY A 526 -12.74 19.00 31.94
N LEU A 527 -13.02 17.74 32.31
CA LEU A 527 -12.02 16.82 32.88
C LEU A 527 -10.96 16.35 31.88
N LEU A 528 -11.21 16.50 30.57
CA LEU A 528 -10.32 16.06 29.49
C LEU A 528 -9.25 17.09 29.15
N ALA A 529 -9.46 18.37 29.43
CA ALA A 529 -8.55 19.44 29.04
C ALA A 529 -7.11 19.32 29.62
N PRO A 530 -6.90 18.93 30.89
CA PRO A 530 -5.55 18.70 31.41
C PRO A 530 -4.84 17.53 30.71
N LEU A 531 -5.59 16.48 30.36
CA LEU A 531 -5.04 15.34 29.61
C LEU A 531 -4.60 15.77 28.21
N GLU A 532 -5.35 16.63 27.54
CA GLU A 532 -4.98 17.19 26.24
C GLU A 532 -3.76 18.12 26.32
N LEU A 533 -3.61 18.88 27.40
CA LEU A 533 -2.43 19.70 27.64
C LEU A 533 -1.18 18.82 27.88
N LEU A 534 -1.29 17.77 28.70
CA LEU A 534 -0.22 16.78 28.87
C LEU A 534 0.13 16.08 27.56
N LYS A 535 -0.87 15.71 26.75
CA LYS A 535 -0.67 15.17 25.40
C LYS A 535 0.08 16.17 24.51
N SER A 536 -0.23 17.47 24.61
CA SER A 536 0.45 18.52 23.83
C SER A 536 1.93 18.65 24.23
N ILE A 537 2.24 18.54 25.53
CA ILE A 537 3.63 18.49 26.01
C ILE A 537 4.36 17.24 25.47
N GLY A 538 3.72 16.07 25.52
CA GLY A 538 4.25 14.84 24.93
C GLY A 538 4.48 14.94 23.41
N ASN A 539 3.58 15.63 22.71
CA ASN A 539 3.73 15.92 21.28
C ASN A 539 4.95 16.82 21.02
N ILE A 540 5.20 17.85 21.85
CA ILE A 540 6.39 18.71 21.74
C ILE A 540 7.67 17.89 21.96
N ILE A 541 7.72 17.05 23.00
CA ILE A 541 8.87 16.19 23.30
C ILE A 541 9.16 15.25 22.12
N SER A 542 8.12 14.78 21.42
CA SER A 542 8.28 13.90 20.26
C SER A 542 9.08 14.52 19.11
N TYR A 543 9.22 15.85 19.05
CA TYR A 543 10.07 16.52 18.06
C TYR A 543 11.56 16.28 18.28
N VAL A 544 12.01 15.88 19.49
CA VAL A 544 13.40 15.43 19.75
C VAL A 544 13.85 14.37 18.74
N ARG A 545 12.90 13.61 18.20
CA ARG A 545 13.14 12.62 17.14
C ARG A 545 13.83 13.20 15.90
N ILE A 546 13.56 14.46 15.53
CA ILE A 546 14.21 15.12 14.39
C ILE A 546 15.73 15.18 14.62
N ALA A 547 16.14 15.67 15.79
CA ALA A 547 17.55 15.73 16.17
C ALA A 547 18.17 14.32 16.31
N ALA A 548 17.50 13.40 17.00
CA ALA A 548 18.04 12.06 17.28
C ALA A 548 18.31 11.26 16.00
N ILE A 549 17.35 11.22 15.07
CA ILE A 549 17.48 10.43 13.84
C ILE A 549 18.53 11.00 12.93
N GLY A 550 18.54 12.32 12.80
CA GLY A 550 19.53 12.93 11.95
C GLY A 550 20.95 12.83 12.53
N LEU A 551 21.12 12.86 13.85
CA LEU A 551 22.41 12.56 14.49
C LEU A 551 22.87 11.13 14.17
N THR A 552 21.96 10.16 14.20
CA THR A 552 22.25 8.78 13.81
C THR A 552 22.72 8.68 12.35
N SER A 553 22.08 9.42 11.44
CA SER A 553 22.49 9.47 10.03
C SER A 553 23.93 10.00 9.86
N VAL A 554 24.28 11.07 10.58
CA VAL A 554 25.62 11.66 10.54
C VAL A 554 26.67 10.72 11.16
N LEU A 555 26.34 10.08 12.29
CA LEU A 555 27.23 9.13 12.93
C LEU A 555 27.48 7.91 12.05
N LEU A 556 26.46 7.42 11.34
CA LEU A 556 26.61 6.30 10.40
C LEU A 556 27.51 6.67 9.22
N ALA A 557 27.37 7.89 8.68
CA ALA A 557 28.25 8.41 7.64
C ALA A 557 29.72 8.53 8.13
N PHE A 558 29.92 9.03 9.34
CA PHE A 558 31.25 9.11 9.96
C PHE A 558 31.89 7.73 10.17
N VAL A 559 31.12 6.74 10.63
CA VAL A 559 31.60 5.36 10.77
C VAL A 559 31.96 4.77 9.41
N ALA A 560 31.18 5.03 8.37
CA ALA A 560 31.51 4.60 6.99
C ALA A 560 32.87 5.13 6.55
N ASN A 561 33.10 6.44 6.73
CA ASN A 561 34.34 7.11 6.35
C ASN A 561 35.56 6.64 7.17
N ASN A 562 35.37 6.30 8.45
CA ASN A 562 36.44 5.76 9.29
C ASN A 562 36.80 4.32 8.94
N LEU A 563 35.80 3.46 8.70
CA LEU A 563 36.05 2.06 8.34
C LEU A 563 36.73 1.93 6.97
N ALA A 564 36.44 2.83 6.04
CA ALA A 564 37.19 2.95 4.78
C ALA A 564 38.67 3.28 5.01
N GLY A 565 39.00 4.10 6.01
CA GLY A 565 40.39 4.49 6.31
C GLY A 565 41.22 3.42 7.03
N VAL A 566 40.58 2.50 7.75
CA VAL A 566 41.26 1.51 8.63
C VAL A 566 41.54 0.18 7.93
N THR A 567 40.84 -0.14 6.85
CA THR A 567 40.81 -1.49 6.25
C THR A 567 42.09 -1.89 5.51
N GLY A 568 43.08 -1.01 5.37
CA GLY A 568 44.42 -1.31 4.82
C GLY A 568 44.46 -1.58 3.31
N ASP A 569 43.40 -2.17 2.74
CA ASP A 569 43.15 -2.32 1.30
C ASP A 569 42.10 -1.30 0.83
N VAL A 570 42.49 -0.47 -0.15
CA VAL A 570 41.67 0.62 -0.70
C VAL A 570 40.40 0.08 -1.35
N VAL A 571 40.46 -1.08 -2.00
CA VAL A 571 39.30 -1.65 -2.70
C VAL A 571 38.25 -2.14 -1.70
N THR A 572 38.69 -2.91 -0.70
CA THR A 572 37.81 -3.42 0.36
C THR A 572 37.24 -2.27 1.21
N GLY A 573 38.03 -1.26 1.54
CA GLY A 573 37.57 -0.09 2.30
C GLY A 573 36.50 0.72 1.57
N VAL A 574 36.69 0.98 0.27
CA VAL A 574 35.70 1.69 -0.56
C VAL A 574 34.42 0.88 -0.72
N ALA A 575 34.52 -0.45 -0.88
CA ALA A 575 33.35 -1.32 -0.98
C ALA A 575 32.49 -1.29 0.29
N VAL A 576 33.13 -1.41 1.47
CA VAL A 576 32.43 -1.39 2.77
C VAL A 576 31.82 -0.01 3.04
N ALA A 577 32.56 1.08 2.83
CA ALA A 577 32.03 2.43 2.99
C ALA A 577 30.88 2.69 2.02
N GLY A 578 31.00 2.28 0.75
CA GLY A 578 29.94 2.39 -0.24
C GLY A 578 28.66 1.67 0.17
N LEU A 579 28.78 0.48 0.77
CA LEU A 579 27.63 -0.26 1.30
C LEU A 579 26.95 0.48 2.47
N ILE A 580 27.74 1.02 3.41
CA ILE A 580 27.19 1.77 4.56
C ILE A 580 26.56 3.09 4.09
N HIS A 581 27.16 3.80 3.14
CA HIS A 581 26.56 5.00 2.54
C HIS A 581 25.27 4.67 1.78
N LEU A 582 25.23 3.55 1.04
CA LEU A 582 24.00 3.10 0.39
C LEU A 582 22.89 2.82 1.41
N LEU A 583 23.22 2.12 2.51
CA LEU A 583 22.31 1.90 3.62
C LEU A 583 21.82 3.23 4.20
N ASN A 584 22.73 4.19 4.41
CA ASN A 584 22.39 5.49 4.96
C ASN A 584 21.50 6.32 4.01
N ILE A 585 21.69 6.22 2.70
CA ILE A 585 20.82 6.85 1.70
C ILE A 585 19.42 6.23 1.75
N ILE A 586 19.32 4.90 1.82
CA ILE A 586 18.03 4.21 1.92
C ILE A 586 17.30 4.65 3.20
N LEU A 587 17.98 4.57 4.35
CA LEU A 587 17.44 5.04 5.63
C LEU A 587 17.12 6.54 5.59
N GLY A 588 17.94 7.34 4.91
CA GLY A 588 17.80 8.77 4.71
C GLY A 588 16.61 9.18 3.84
N VAL A 589 16.01 8.26 3.07
CA VAL A 589 14.73 8.50 2.39
C VAL A 589 13.57 8.08 3.29
N PHE A 590 13.61 6.87 3.84
CA PHE A 590 12.47 6.30 4.56
C PHE A 590 12.27 6.90 5.94
N SER A 591 13.34 6.99 6.73
CA SER A 591 13.27 7.42 8.13
C SER A 591 12.80 8.88 8.24
N PRO A 592 13.40 9.87 7.54
CA PRO A 592 12.91 11.25 7.58
C PRO A 592 11.47 11.37 7.08
N THR A 593 11.08 10.62 6.06
CA THR A 593 9.70 10.64 5.52
C THR A 593 8.70 10.16 6.55
N ILE A 594 8.88 8.96 7.11
CA ILE A 594 7.95 8.36 8.08
C ILE A 594 7.83 9.23 9.33
N HIS A 595 8.96 9.71 9.86
CA HIS A 595 8.95 10.49 11.08
C HIS A 595 8.41 11.89 10.89
N SER A 596 8.68 12.53 9.75
CA SER A 596 8.06 13.82 9.41
C SER A 596 6.56 13.67 9.25
N LEU A 597 6.07 12.65 8.54
CA LEU A 597 4.64 12.41 8.40
C LEU A 597 3.96 12.11 9.74
N ARG A 598 4.62 11.35 10.63
CA ARG A 598 4.11 11.13 11.98
C ARG A 598 3.87 12.45 12.70
N LEU A 599 4.87 13.34 12.72
CA LEU A 599 4.79 14.69 13.32
C LEU A 599 3.62 15.52 12.78
N HIS A 600 3.25 15.34 11.52
CA HIS A 600 2.07 15.97 10.96
C HIS A 600 0.79 15.30 11.45
N TYR A 601 0.68 13.97 11.31
CA TYR A 601 -0.58 13.25 11.47
C TYR A 601 -1.00 13.14 12.93
N VAL A 602 -0.06 12.83 13.82
CA VAL A 602 -0.35 12.56 15.22
C VAL A 602 -0.15 13.81 16.05
N GLU A 603 0.95 14.53 15.85
CA GLU A 603 1.31 15.66 16.70
C GLU A 603 0.59 16.97 16.30
N PHE A 604 0.49 17.29 15.00
CA PHE A 604 -0.04 18.57 14.49
C PHE A 604 -1.53 18.54 14.11
N PHE A 605 -1.95 17.64 13.21
CA PHE A 605 -3.33 17.58 12.70
C PHE A 605 -4.36 17.26 13.76
N SER A 606 -3.98 16.49 14.80
CA SER A 606 -4.85 16.20 15.93
C SER A 606 -5.30 17.43 16.73
N LYS A 607 -4.75 18.62 16.45
CA LYS A 607 -5.10 19.88 17.12
C LYS A 607 -6.25 20.65 16.46
N PHE A 608 -6.47 20.45 15.15
CA PHE A 608 -7.39 21.29 14.39
C PHE A 608 -8.12 20.59 13.24
N ILE A 609 -7.74 19.36 12.85
CA ILE A 609 -8.38 18.63 11.76
C ILE A 609 -9.42 17.68 12.32
N GLU A 610 -10.65 17.88 11.89
CA GLU A 610 -11.74 16.94 12.05
C GLU A 610 -11.81 16.05 10.82
N HIS A 611 -12.03 14.75 11.03
CA HIS A 611 -12.10 13.77 9.96
C HIS A 611 -13.56 13.35 9.75
N GLY A 612 -13.90 12.86 8.57
CA GLY A 612 -15.25 12.38 8.27
C GLY A 612 -15.78 12.77 6.89
N GLY A 613 -14.97 13.45 6.08
CA GLY A 613 -15.36 13.86 4.74
C GLY A 613 -15.54 12.69 3.78
N LYS A 614 -16.49 12.83 2.86
CA LYS A 614 -16.68 11.91 1.72
C LYS A 614 -15.93 12.43 0.51
N LYS A 615 -15.26 11.56 -0.25
CA LYS A 615 -14.59 11.97 -1.50
C LYS A 615 -15.62 12.28 -2.57
N PHE A 616 -15.42 13.38 -3.30
CA PHE A 616 -16.25 13.66 -4.47
C PHE A 616 -16.02 12.65 -5.60
N ALA A 617 -17.10 11.99 -5.99
CA ALA A 617 -17.16 10.94 -7.00
C ALA A 617 -18.20 11.32 -8.07
N PRO A 618 -17.85 12.22 -9.02
CA PRO A 618 -18.77 12.61 -10.06
C PRO A 618 -19.05 11.45 -11.04
N LEU A 619 -20.27 11.41 -11.56
CA LEU A 619 -20.68 10.49 -12.61
C LEU A 619 -19.87 10.81 -13.89
N LYS A 620 -18.91 9.96 -14.23
CA LYS A 620 -18.02 10.11 -15.39
C LYS A 620 -18.05 8.86 -16.26
N LYS A 621 -17.66 9.01 -17.53
CA LYS A 621 -17.32 7.89 -18.41
C LYS A 621 -15.95 7.34 -18.01
N THR A 622 -15.83 6.03 -17.80
CA THR A 622 -14.61 5.38 -17.28
C THR A 622 -13.53 5.21 -18.36
#